data_AF-A0A7C3V0L6-F1
#
_entry.id   AF-A0A7C3V0L6-F1
#
_cell.length_a   1.000
_cell.length_b   1.000
_cell.length_c   1.000
_cell.angle_alpha   90.00
_cell.angle_beta   90.00
_cell.angle_gamma   90.00
#
_symmetry.space_group_name_H-M   'P 1'
#
loop_
_entity.id
_entity.type
_entity.pdbx_description
1 polymer ?
#
loop_
_entity_poly.entity_id
_entity_poly.type
_entity_poly.pdbx_seq_one_letter_code
_entity_poly.pdbx_strand_id
1 'polypeptide(L)'
;MSQSFNIDIQTLAKYAIKAAKERFGYSLDYSETSLSKLDELLNIANKHIWELREEVAKQNNTIERTTNIWGSYFGECIRGIFGGKWITKDNEIVLLINNKVAISPFSLIKKLITNHPYQSILLEYEKIKKLIINSTVSIQSISNNILSDSQSTIQTVPSHLETLKKLKVCPYCGETIFNEAIICQYCGHDLKTITSHQTQKITNKSTTFPLIFLFVFIMCVFGFFVVFKQDYYNSTSNIVKNSISIGETGRLYSNGDEVPVARTKEVLDQVIKASTRNDTLGYSELVMTGMVFHVSSNTKVLVLDSTVYYKNIRILEGEYMGVSGWVPSEWVKR
;
A
#
# COMPACT_ATOMS: atom_id res chain seq x y z
N MET A 1 7.75 -19.11 -16.75
CA MET A 1 6.80 -18.06 -17.14
C MET A 1 6.74 -17.02 -16.02
N SER A 2 7.42 -15.89 -16.17
CA SER A 2 7.33 -14.80 -15.20
C SER A 2 6.00 -14.07 -15.44
N GLN A 3 5.03 -14.28 -14.55
CA GLN A 3 3.86 -13.40 -14.49
C GLN A 3 4.38 -11.97 -14.40
N SER A 4 4.09 -11.14 -15.40
CA SER A 4 4.44 -9.72 -15.36
C SER A 4 3.58 -9.06 -14.30
N PHE A 5 4.03 -9.10 -13.05
CA PHE A 5 3.49 -8.27 -11.99
C PHE A 5 3.65 -6.83 -12.47
N ASN A 6 2.54 -6.20 -12.83
CA ASN A 6 2.50 -4.77 -13.11
C ASN A 6 2.61 -4.08 -11.74
N ILE A 7 3.84 -4.01 -11.23
CA ILE A 7 4.15 -3.44 -9.94
C ILE A 7 3.88 -1.94 -10.03
N ASP A 8 2.85 -1.47 -9.33
CA ASP A 8 2.72 -0.05 -9.06
C ASP A 8 3.76 0.36 -8.01
N ILE A 9 4.91 0.83 -8.52
CA ILE A 9 6.07 1.24 -7.72
C ILE A 9 5.70 2.34 -6.73
N GLN A 10 4.83 3.28 -7.11
CA GLN A 10 4.41 4.36 -6.21
C GLN A 10 3.56 3.82 -5.07
N THR A 11 2.67 2.86 -5.35
CA THR A 11 1.88 2.19 -4.32
C THR A 11 2.78 1.40 -3.36
N LEU A 12 3.75 0.63 -3.86
CA LEU A 12 4.72 -0.07 -2.99
C LEU A 12 5.56 0.90 -2.16
N ALA A 13 5.98 2.03 -2.74
CA ALA A 13 6.73 3.04 -2.02
C ALA A 13 5.90 3.70 -0.90
N LYS A 14 4.61 3.95 -1.13
CA LYS A 14 3.69 4.44 -0.07
C LYS A 14 3.49 3.39 1.01
N TYR A 15 3.35 2.12 0.62
CA TYR A 15 3.29 1.02 1.57
C TYR A 15 4.56 0.93 2.42
N ALA A 16 5.75 1.16 1.85
CA ALA A 16 7.00 1.19 2.61
C ALA A 16 6.99 2.27 3.71
N ILE A 17 6.46 3.47 3.43
CA ILE A 17 6.30 4.55 4.43
C ILE A 17 5.38 4.09 5.56
N LYS A 18 4.23 3.52 5.22
CA LYS A 18 3.27 3.00 6.20
C LYS A 18 3.91 1.91 7.07
N ALA A 19 4.57 0.94 6.45
CA ALA A 19 5.23 -0.15 7.13
C ALA A 19 6.38 0.33 8.04
N ALA A 20 7.19 1.29 7.60
CA ALA A 20 8.24 1.90 8.41
C ALA A 20 7.69 2.53 9.70
N LYS A 21 6.59 3.29 9.58
CA LYS A 21 5.94 3.96 10.71
C LYS A 21 5.29 2.96 11.66
N GLU A 22 4.46 2.06 11.13
CA GLU A 22 3.64 1.16 11.94
C GLU A 22 4.46 0.06 12.63
N ARG A 23 5.50 -0.45 11.97
CA ARG A 23 6.26 -1.61 12.47
C ARG A 23 7.55 -1.22 13.20
N PHE A 24 8.16 -0.10 12.82
CA PHE A 24 9.49 0.27 13.30
C PHE A 24 9.54 1.66 13.92
N GLY A 25 8.43 2.42 13.90
CA GLY A 25 8.39 3.78 14.46
C GLY A 25 9.17 4.82 13.65
N TYR A 26 9.61 4.50 12.43
CA TYR A 26 10.34 5.45 11.59
C TYR A 26 9.38 6.25 10.70
N SER A 27 9.51 7.57 10.73
CA SER A 27 8.83 8.46 9.78
C SER A 27 9.69 8.65 8.53
N LEU A 28 9.16 8.24 7.38
CA LEU A 28 9.77 8.34 6.06
C LEU A 28 8.97 9.30 5.16
N ASP A 29 9.65 10.09 4.33
CA ASP A 29 9.04 11.18 3.55
C ASP A 29 9.69 11.44 2.18
N TYR A 30 10.41 10.45 1.63
CA TYR A 30 11.18 10.54 0.38
C TYR A 30 12.33 11.55 0.36
N SER A 31 12.61 12.25 1.47
CA SER A 31 13.75 13.16 1.56
C SER A 31 15.08 12.41 1.66
N GLU A 32 16.17 13.10 1.35
CA GLU A 32 17.53 12.58 1.53
C GLU A 32 17.81 12.22 3.00
N THR A 33 17.23 12.96 3.96
CA THR A 33 17.41 12.67 5.39
C THR A 33 16.71 11.38 5.81
N SER A 34 15.61 11.00 5.14
CA SER A 34 14.93 9.72 5.37
C SER A 34 15.75 8.51 4.90
N LEU A 35 16.82 8.69 4.12
CA LEU A 35 17.70 7.58 3.71
C LEU A 35 18.54 7.02 4.87
N SER A 36 18.83 7.79 5.92
CA SER A 36 19.53 7.24 7.10
C SER A 36 18.64 6.27 7.88
N LYS A 37 17.35 6.60 8.02
CA LYS A 37 16.34 5.70 8.62
C LYS A 37 16.14 4.45 7.77
N LEU A 38 16.15 4.59 6.44
CA LEU A 38 16.11 3.45 5.54
C LEU A 38 17.35 2.55 5.72
N ASP A 39 18.53 3.13 5.91
CA ASP A 39 19.77 2.39 6.16
C ASP A 39 19.66 1.50 7.41
N GLU A 40 19.11 2.05 8.50
CA GLU A 40 18.87 1.31 9.74
C GLU A 40 17.88 0.14 9.51
N LEU A 41 16.80 0.38 8.78
CA LEU A 41 15.79 -0.64 8.44
C LEU A 41 16.39 -1.79 7.62
N LEU A 42 17.23 -1.46 6.64
CA LEU A 42 17.88 -2.47 5.79
C LEU A 42 18.94 -3.26 6.56
N ASN A 43 19.65 -2.63 7.50
CA ASN A 43 20.57 -3.31 8.40
C ASN A 43 19.84 -4.31 9.31
N ILE A 44 18.67 -3.92 9.86
CA ILE A 44 17.82 -4.83 10.64
C ILE A 44 17.38 -6.03 9.77
N ALA A 45 16.92 -5.76 8.55
CA ALA A 45 16.52 -6.82 7.61
C ALA A 45 17.68 -7.77 7.27
N ASN A 46 18.87 -7.22 7.00
CA ASN A 46 20.08 -7.99 6.72
C ASN A 46 20.44 -8.91 7.89
N LYS A 47 20.48 -8.37 9.11
CA LYS A 47 20.78 -9.14 10.33
C LYS A 47 19.79 -10.29 10.51
N HIS A 48 18.49 -10.02 10.34
CA HIS A 48 17.46 -11.03 10.48
C HIS A 48 17.58 -12.13 9.41
N ILE A 49 17.83 -11.77 8.15
CA ILE A 49 18.06 -12.74 7.06
C ILE A 49 19.31 -13.59 7.34
N TRP A 50 20.37 -12.98 7.87
CA TRP A 50 21.60 -13.69 8.21
C TRP A 50 21.42 -14.68 9.37
N GLU A 51 20.65 -14.32 10.39
CA GLU A 51 20.36 -15.19 11.54
C GLU A 51 19.57 -16.45 11.16
N LEU A 52 18.74 -16.38 10.12
CA LEU A 52 17.82 -17.46 9.72
C LEU A 52 18.39 -18.45 8.67
N ARG A 53 19.70 -18.45 8.45
CA ARG A 53 20.39 -19.01 7.28
C ARG A 53 20.07 -20.45 6.86
N GLU A 54 19.64 -21.35 7.76
CA GLU A 54 19.25 -22.72 7.36
C GLU A 54 17.80 -22.84 6.87
N GLU A 55 16.89 -21.97 7.34
CA GLU A 55 15.46 -22.01 6.96
C GLU A 55 15.11 -21.03 5.84
N VAL A 56 15.80 -19.88 5.77
CA VAL A 56 15.51 -18.80 4.81
C VAL A 56 16.02 -19.07 3.40
N ALA A 57 16.97 -19.98 3.20
CA ALA A 57 17.33 -20.45 1.85
C ALA A 57 16.11 -21.03 1.09
N LYS A 58 15.05 -21.44 1.79
CA LYS A 58 13.79 -21.92 1.20
C LYS A 58 12.74 -20.81 0.97
N GLN A 59 12.85 -19.66 1.64
CA GLN A 59 11.87 -18.58 1.54
C GLN A 59 12.34 -17.45 0.60
N ASN A 60 12.50 -17.75 -0.68
CA ASN A 60 12.76 -16.75 -1.74
C ASN A 60 11.78 -15.57 -1.70
N ASN A 61 10.54 -15.82 -1.28
CA ASN A 61 9.47 -14.84 -1.21
C ASN A 61 9.75 -13.70 -0.21
N THR A 62 10.40 -13.97 0.93
CA THR A 62 10.66 -12.94 1.96
C THR A 62 11.69 -11.93 1.47
N ILE A 63 12.78 -12.40 0.84
CA ILE A 63 13.81 -11.54 0.25
C ILE A 63 13.22 -10.72 -0.88
N GLU A 64 12.42 -11.35 -1.76
CA GLU A 64 11.79 -10.68 -2.89
C GLU A 64 10.80 -9.60 -2.45
N ARG A 65 9.92 -9.90 -1.49
CA ARG A 65 8.98 -8.92 -0.92
C ARG A 65 9.70 -7.74 -0.29
N THR A 66 10.72 -8.02 0.54
CA THR A 66 11.53 -6.99 1.20
C THR A 66 12.23 -6.11 0.17
N THR A 67 12.79 -6.73 -0.87
CA THR A 67 13.41 -6.04 -2.01
C THR A 67 12.41 -5.14 -2.72
N ASN A 68 11.21 -5.63 -3.02
CA ASN A 68 10.21 -4.88 -3.76
C ASN A 68 9.70 -3.66 -2.97
N ILE A 69 9.46 -3.81 -1.67
CA ILE A 69 9.01 -2.70 -0.80
C ILE A 69 10.09 -1.61 -0.72
N TRP A 70 11.28 -1.97 -0.25
CA TRP A 70 12.33 -0.98 0.03
C TRP A 70 13.02 -0.49 -1.24
N GLY A 71 13.11 -1.31 -2.28
CA GLY A 71 13.58 -0.92 -3.61
C GLY A 71 12.68 0.12 -4.27
N SER A 72 11.36 -0.05 -4.14
CA SER A 72 10.40 0.95 -4.63
C SER A 72 10.54 2.27 -3.89
N TYR A 73 10.63 2.24 -2.56
CA TYR A 73 10.84 3.45 -1.76
C TYR A 73 12.15 4.18 -2.12
N PHE A 74 13.27 3.45 -2.15
CA PHE A 74 14.57 4.03 -2.48
C PHE A 74 14.60 4.64 -3.88
N GLY A 75 14.03 3.95 -4.87
CA GLY A 75 13.91 4.46 -6.22
C GLY A 75 13.04 5.72 -6.31
N GLU A 76 11.92 5.77 -5.58
CA GLU A 76 11.08 6.97 -5.51
C GLU A 76 11.79 8.15 -4.82
N CYS A 77 12.64 7.92 -3.80
CA CYS A 77 13.50 8.97 -3.24
C CYS A 77 14.41 9.56 -4.32
N ILE A 78 15.16 8.71 -5.05
CA ILE A 78 16.06 9.15 -6.10
C ILE A 78 15.28 9.90 -7.19
N ARG A 79 14.13 9.36 -7.62
CA ARG A 79 13.28 9.97 -8.64
C ARG A 79 12.71 11.31 -8.20
N GLY A 80 12.35 11.45 -6.92
CA GLY A 80 11.88 12.72 -6.35
C GLY A 80 12.95 13.80 -6.34
N ILE A 81 14.20 13.43 -6.07
CA ILE A 81 15.34 14.37 -5.96
C ILE A 81 15.92 14.74 -7.33
N PHE A 82 16.11 13.77 -8.22
CA PHE A 82 16.82 13.96 -9.50
C PHE A 82 15.91 13.87 -10.74
N GLY A 83 14.62 13.57 -10.55
CA GLY A 83 13.69 13.31 -11.65
C GLY A 83 13.91 11.93 -12.29
N GLY A 84 13.50 11.79 -13.55
CA GLY A 84 13.62 10.55 -14.31
C GLY A 84 12.32 9.76 -14.42
N LYS A 85 12.42 8.61 -15.09
CA LYS A 85 11.28 7.72 -15.38
C LYS A 85 11.65 6.26 -15.16
N TRP A 86 10.68 5.51 -14.67
CA TRP A 86 10.79 4.06 -14.60
C TRP A 86 10.68 3.46 -16.00
N ILE A 87 11.57 2.53 -16.32
CA ILE A 87 11.56 1.75 -17.56
C ILE A 87 11.81 0.28 -17.22
N THR A 88 11.38 -0.61 -18.11
CA THR A 88 11.78 -2.02 -18.07
C THR A 88 12.92 -2.24 -19.04
N LYS A 89 14.05 -2.76 -18.57
CA LYS A 89 15.22 -3.09 -19.39
C LYS A 89 15.69 -4.49 -19.00
N ASP A 90 15.81 -5.39 -19.97
CA ASP A 90 16.29 -6.76 -19.74
C ASP A 90 15.51 -7.53 -18.65
N ASN A 91 14.18 -7.36 -18.62
CA ASN A 91 13.26 -7.86 -17.59
C ASN A 91 13.50 -7.30 -16.17
N GLU A 92 14.33 -6.29 -16.00
CA GLU A 92 14.49 -5.56 -14.74
C GLU A 92 13.78 -4.21 -14.80
N ILE A 93 13.26 -3.78 -13.64
CA ILE A 93 12.72 -2.43 -13.47
C ILE A 93 13.88 -1.50 -13.10
N VAL A 94 14.08 -0.47 -13.92
CA VAL A 94 15.23 0.43 -13.86
C VAL A 94 14.73 1.87 -13.84
N LEU A 95 15.34 2.72 -13.01
CA LEU A 95 15.11 4.16 -13.01
C LEU A 95 16.09 4.83 -13.99
N LEU A 96 15.56 5.44 -15.05
CA LEU A 96 16.34 6.19 -16.03
C LEU A 96 16.30 7.69 -15.74
N ILE A 97 17.46 8.26 -15.43
CA ILE A 97 17.65 9.68 -15.09
C ILE A 97 18.38 10.37 -16.24
N ASN A 98 17.84 11.51 -16.67
CA ASN A 98 18.38 12.34 -17.76
C ASN A 98 18.67 11.56 -19.06
N ASN A 99 17.94 10.47 -19.32
CA ASN A 99 18.15 9.53 -20.44
C ASN A 99 19.57 8.95 -20.55
N LYS A 100 20.38 8.99 -19.49
CA LYS A 100 21.79 8.57 -19.52
C LYS A 100 22.15 7.61 -18.39
N VAL A 101 21.66 7.90 -17.19
CA VAL A 101 22.02 7.12 -15.99
C VAL A 101 20.88 6.15 -15.69
N ALA A 102 21.20 4.86 -15.76
CA ALA A 102 20.29 3.77 -15.43
C ALA A 102 20.66 3.22 -14.04
N ILE A 103 19.68 3.17 -13.15
CA ILE A 103 19.85 2.69 -11.77
C ILE A 103 18.86 1.54 -11.56
N SER A 104 19.29 0.45 -10.91
CA SER A 104 18.41 -0.67 -10.53
C SER A 104 18.21 -0.70 -9.01
N PRO A 105 17.25 0.07 -8.44
CA PRO A 105 17.02 0.13 -7.00
C PRO A 105 16.75 -1.24 -6.36
N PHE A 106 15.97 -2.09 -7.03
CA PHE A 106 15.63 -3.43 -6.56
C PHE A 106 16.87 -4.32 -6.43
N SER A 107 17.69 -4.41 -7.49
CA SER A 107 18.92 -5.21 -7.49
C SER A 107 19.91 -4.72 -6.43
N LEU A 108 20.00 -3.40 -6.22
CA LEU A 108 20.82 -2.81 -5.17
C LEU A 108 20.33 -3.22 -3.78
N ILE A 109 19.05 -3.02 -3.46
CA ILE A 109 18.48 -3.36 -2.15
C ILE A 109 18.62 -4.87 -1.88
N LYS A 110 18.32 -5.71 -2.88
CA LYS A 110 18.49 -7.17 -2.77
C LYS A 110 19.92 -7.51 -2.36
N LYS A 111 20.90 -6.94 -3.07
CA LYS A 111 22.34 -7.11 -2.75
C LYS A 111 22.65 -6.67 -1.31
N LEU A 112 22.14 -5.53 -0.85
CA LEU A 112 22.40 -5.02 0.50
C LEU A 112 21.83 -5.93 1.59
N ILE A 113 20.62 -6.45 1.43
CA ILE A 113 19.98 -7.30 2.46
C ILE A 113 20.48 -8.74 2.44
N THR A 114 21.09 -9.21 1.34
CA THR A 114 21.65 -10.58 1.24
C THR A 114 23.15 -10.67 1.52
N ASN A 115 23.90 -9.60 1.27
CA ASN A 115 25.35 -9.59 1.49
C ASN A 115 25.68 -9.34 2.95
N HIS A 116 26.68 -10.04 3.47
CA HIS A 116 27.19 -9.82 4.81
C HIS A 116 28.71 -9.64 4.77
N PRO A 117 29.27 -8.64 5.47
CA PRO A 117 28.57 -7.66 6.30
C PRO A 117 27.69 -6.71 5.49
N TYR A 118 26.65 -6.18 6.15
CA TYR A 118 25.78 -5.15 5.59
C TYR A 118 26.59 -3.96 5.06
N GLN A 119 26.21 -3.43 3.89
CA GLN A 119 26.77 -2.22 3.31
C GLN A 119 25.74 -1.10 3.36
N SER A 120 26.16 0.11 3.75
CA SER A 120 25.23 1.23 3.93
C SER A 120 24.63 1.71 2.60
N ILE A 121 23.31 1.88 2.55
CA ILE A 121 22.60 2.45 1.40
C ILE A 121 23.00 3.92 1.16
N LEU A 122 23.42 4.64 2.21
CA LEU A 122 23.89 6.02 2.09
C LEU A 122 25.16 6.12 1.23
N LEU A 123 26.08 5.16 1.39
CA LEU A 123 27.30 5.12 0.56
C LEU A 123 26.98 4.85 -0.90
N GLU A 124 26.01 3.97 -1.18
CA GLU A 124 25.56 3.70 -2.55
C GLU A 124 24.81 4.89 -3.15
N TYR A 125 23.98 5.56 -2.36
CA TYR A 125 23.32 6.81 -2.75
C TYR A 125 24.32 7.90 -3.13
N GLU A 126 25.38 8.11 -2.35
CA GLU A 126 26.42 9.11 -2.66
C GLU A 126 27.17 8.80 -3.96
N LYS A 127 27.43 7.52 -4.25
CA LYS A 127 28.01 7.10 -5.54
C LYS A 127 27.05 7.44 -6.69
N ILE A 128 25.78 7.10 -6.54
CA ILE A 128 24.72 7.38 -7.53
C ILE A 128 24.60 8.89 -7.76
N LYS A 129 24.54 9.69 -6.70
CA LYS A 129 24.47 11.16 -6.73
C LYS A 129 25.62 11.76 -7.53
N LYS A 130 26.86 11.32 -7.29
CA LYS A 130 28.04 11.74 -8.07
C LYS A 130 27.94 11.36 -9.55
N LEU A 131 27.47 10.14 -9.87
CA LEU A 131 27.29 9.70 -11.25
C LEU A 131 26.26 10.57 -12.00
N ILE A 132 25.14 10.90 -11.34
CA ILE A 132 24.11 11.76 -11.91
C ILE A 132 24.66 13.17 -12.16
N ILE A 133 25.30 13.79 -11.17
CA ILE A 133 25.86 15.15 -11.29
C ILE A 133 26.93 15.22 -12.39
N ASN A 134 27.83 14.24 -12.49
CA ASN A 134 28.85 14.24 -13.54
C ASN A 134 28.24 14.10 -14.94
N SER A 135 27.11 13.41 -15.07
CA SER A 135 26.40 13.25 -16.35
C SER A 135 25.73 14.54 -16.86
N THR A 136 25.43 15.48 -15.96
CA THR A 136 24.82 16.78 -16.31
C THR A 136 25.85 17.84 -16.65
N VAL A 137 26.97 17.91 -15.93
CA VAL A 137 28.04 18.90 -16.14
C VAL A 137 28.67 18.79 -17.55
N SER A 138 28.77 17.58 -18.10
CA SER A 138 29.24 17.36 -19.47
C SER A 138 28.41 18.08 -20.55
N ILE A 139 27.19 18.54 -20.26
CA ILE A 139 26.33 19.24 -21.22
C ILE A 139 26.60 20.74 -21.19
N GLN A 140 26.87 21.31 -20.02
CA GLN A 140 27.07 22.76 -19.87
C GLN A 140 28.43 23.24 -20.38
N SER A 141 29.48 22.41 -20.27
CA SER A 141 30.79 22.74 -20.86
C SER A 141 30.75 22.75 -22.40
N ILE A 142 29.87 21.96 -23.01
CA ILE A 142 29.67 21.96 -24.47
C ILE A 142 28.84 23.18 -24.90
N SER A 143 27.77 23.54 -24.17
CA SER A 143 26.98 24.73 -24.50
C SER A 143 27.77 26.03 -24.35
N ASN A 144 28.64 26.12 -23.34
CA ASN A 144 29.43 27.34 -23.08
C ASN A 144 30.58 27.53 -24.08
N ASN A 145 31.09 26.46 -24.70
CA ASN A 145 32.07 26.55 -25.80
C ASN A 145 31.42 26.87 -27.17
N ILE A 146 30.11 26.74 -27.30
CA ILE A 146 29.37 27.13 -28.52
C ILE A 146 28.89 28.59 -28.44
N LEU A 147 28.84 29.17 -27.23
CA LEU A 147 28.35 30.53 -26.98
C LEU A 147 29.47 31.59 -26.86
N SER A 148 30.70 31.30 -27.29
CA SER A 148 31.79 32.29 -27.37
C SER A 148 31.97 32.91 -28.77
N ASP A 149 31.19 32.49 -29.78
CA ASP A 149 31.36 32.94 -31.17
C ASP A 149 30.21 33.86 -31.68
N SER A 150 29.35 34.37 -30.81
CA SER A 150 28.31 35.33 -31.22
C SER A 150 28.05 36.42 -30.17
N GLN A 151 29.05 37.26 -29.94
CA GLN A 151 28.81 38.60 -29.38
C GLN A 151 28.43 39.57 -30.50
N SER A 152 27.13 39.77 -30.72
CA SER A 152 26.57 41.12 -30.93
C SER A 152 25.05 41.06 -30.85
N THR A 153 24.51 41.61 -29.76
CA THR A 153 23.40 42.58 -29.71
C THR A 153 22.76 42.48 -28.33
N ILE A 154 23.01 43.51 -27.55
CA ILE A 154 22.49 43.75 -26.21
C ILE A 154 21.00 44.07 -26.31
N GLN A 155 20.15 43.39 -25.54
CA GLN A 155 18.91 43.99 -25.02
C GLN A 155 18.72 43.66 -23.54
N THR A 156 18.52 44.74 -22.80
CA THR A 156 18.26 44.87 -21.36
C THR A 156 16.97 44.18 -20.92
N VAL A 157 17.03 43.38 -19.86
CA VAL A 157 15.86 42.77 -19.19
C VAL A 157 15.72 43.34 -17.77
N PRO A 158 14.50 43.66 -17.29
CA PRO A 158 14.27 44.42 -16.06
C PRO A 158 14.37 43.57 -14.79
N SER A 159 14.66 44.28 -13.70
CA SER A 159 14.81 43.82 -12.32
C SER A 159 13.62 43.02 -11.77
N HIS A 160 13.80 41.71 -11.62
CA HIS A 160 12.89 40.78 -10.93
C HIS A 160 13.15 40.73 -9.41
N LEU A 161 13.27 41.89 -8.74
CA LEU A 161 13.58 42.00 -7.31
C LEU A 161 12.43 42.55 -6.46
N GLU A 162 11.18 42.39 -6.89
CA GLU A 162 9.98 42.81 -6.14
C GLU A 162 9.09 41.67 -5.61
N THR A 163 9.42 40.40 -5.90
CA THR A 163 8.57 39.24 -5.56
C THR A 163 8.76 38.69 -4.15
N LEU A 164 9.66 39.23 -3.34
CA LEU A 164 10.01 38.70 -2.01
C LEU A 164 9.02 39.08 -0.88
N LYS A 165 7.91 39.80 -1.17
CA LYS A 165 6.95 40.30 -0.15
C LYS A 165 5.65 39.49 0.01
N LYS A 166 5.52 38.28 -0.55
CA LYS A 166 4.24 37.51 -0.55
C LYS A 166 4.31 36.09 0.06
N LEU A 167 5.06 35.89 1.13
CA LEU A 167 5.11 34.60 1.84
C LEU A 167 4.57 34.73 3.28
N LYS A 168 3.85 33.70 3.77
CA LYS A 168 3.40 33.51 5.17
C LYS A 168 3.78 32.12 5.66
N VAL A 169 3.73 31.91 6.97
CA VAL A 169 3.96 30.60 7.58
C VAL A 169 2.62 29.87 7.77
N CYS A 170 2.56 28.58 7.44
CA CYS A 170 1.41 27.72 7.65
C CYS A 170 1.16 27.51 9.15
N PRO A 171 -0.05 27.80 9.68
CA PRO A 171 -0.33 27.67 11.11
C PRO A 171 -0.41 26.21 11.61
N TYR A 172 -0.51 25.24 10.69
CA TYR A 172 -0.66 23.82 11.04
C TYR A 172 0.68 23.08 11.07
N CYS A 173 1.60 23.35 10.13
CA CYS A 173 2.86 22.62 10.01
C CYS A 173 4.12 23.49 10.10
N GLY A 174 3.98 24.83 10.17
CA GLY A 174 5.11 25.73 10.30
C GLY A 174 5.87 26.04 9.01
N GLU A 175 5.42 25.53 7.84
CA GLU A 175 6.14 25.76 6.58
C GLU A 175 5.79 27.06 5.86
N THR A 176 6.76 27.60 5.13
CA THR A 176 6.58 28.84 4.37
C THR A 176 5.79 28.59 3.09
N ILE A 177 4.70 29.33 2.91
CA ILE A 177 3.74 29.19 1.80
C ILE A 177 3.41 30.57 1.23
N PHE A 178 2.84 30.61 0.02
CA PHE A 178 2.35 31.86 -0.57
C PHE A 178 1.20 32.46 0.25
N ASN A 179 1.16 33.80 0.35
CA ASN A 179 0.09 34.50 1.06
C ASN A 179 -1.32 34.16 0.55
N GLU A 180 -1.43 33.87 -0.75
CA GLU A 180 -2.68 33.54 -1.45
C GLU A 180 -3.04 32.04 -1.38
N ALA A 181 -2.20 31.21 -0.74
CA ALA A 181 -2.47 29.77 -0.63
C ALA A 181 -3.72 29.49 0.23
N ILE A 182 -4.63 28.69 -0.34
CA ILE A 182 -5.87 28.20 0.28
C ILE A 182 -5.62 26.88 1.01
N ILE A 183 -4.77 26.01 0.46
CA ILE A 183 -4.41 24.72 1.05
C ILE A 183 -2.89 24.70 1.19
N CYS A 184 -2.40 24.22 2.33
CA CYS A 184 -0.97 24.01 2.49
C CYS A 184 -0.50 22.86 1.60
N GLN A 185 0.41 23.12 0.66
CA GLN A 185 0.96 22.08 -0.22
C GLN A 185 1.73 20.98 0.52
N TYR A 186 2.21 21.28 1.73
CA TYR A 186 3.00 20.36 2.55
C TYR A 186 2.13 19.46 3.43
N CYS A 187 1.12 20.02 4.13
CA CYS A 187 0.31 19.26 5.09
C CYS A 187 -1.15 19.02 4.70
N GLY A 188 -1.60 19.57 3.57
CA GLY A 188 -2.95 19.36 3.02
C GLY A 188 -4.11 20.00 3.80
N HIS A 189 -3.83 20.75 4.87
CA HIS A 189 -4.89 21.46 5.63
C HIS A 189 -5.38 22.70 4.88
N ASP A 190 -6.70 22.91 4.90
CA ASP A 190 -7.36 24.11 4.37
C ASP A 190 -7.16 25.30 5.33
N LEU A 191 -6.74 26.44 4.78
CA LEU A 191 -6.39 27.67 5.49
C LEU A 191 -7.55 28.69 5.51
N LYS A 192 -8.68 28.40 4.86
CA LYS A 192 -9.85 29.33 4.78
C LYS A 192 -10.53 29.61 6.12
N THR A 193 -10.29 28.80 7.15
CA THR A 193 -11.21 28.68 8.29
C THR A 193 -11.02 29.71 9.41
N ILE A 194 -10.01 30.59 9.34
CA ILE A 194 -9.67 31.44 10.50
C ILE A 194 -10.27 32.86 10.43
N THR A 195 -10.81 33.31 9.29
CA THR A 195 -11.16 34.74 9.11
C THR A 195 -12.65 35.12 9.20
N SER A 196 -13.54 34.28 9.74
CA SER A 196 -14.92 34.72 10.00
C SER A 196 -15.62 34.01 11.16
N HIS A 197 -15.39 34.48 12.38
CA HIS A 197 -16.38 34.30 13.44
C HIS A 197 -17.56 35.26 13.19
N GLN A 198 -18.60 34.77 12.49
CA GLN A 198 -19.96 35.32 12.58
C GLN A 198 -20.96 34.19 12.80
N THR A 199 -21.35 34.08 14.07
CA THR A 199 -22.63 33.65 14.65
C THR A 199 -23.71 33.21 13.64
N GLN A 200 -23.98 31.90 13.56
CA GLN A 200 -25.22 31.39 12.95
C GLN A 200 -26.14 30.78 13.99
N LYS A 201 -27.31 31.40 14.06
CA LYS A 201 -28.45 31.20 14.95
C LYS A 201 -29.22 29.97 14.47
N ILE A 202 -29.22 28.89 15.25
CA ILE A 202 -30.02 27.69 14.98
C ILE A 202 -31.49 28.02 15.31
N THR A 203 -32.35 28.05 14.29
CA THR A 203 -33.81 28.10 14.47
C THR A 203 -34.42 26.76 14.07
N ASN A 204 -34.89 26.01 15.06
CA ASN A 204 -35.68 24.79 14.90
C ASN A 204 -37.08 25.14 14.38
N LYS A 205 -37.49 24.58 13.25
CA LYS A 205 -38.89 24.55 12.82
C LYS A 205 -39.38 23.10 12.78
N SER A 206 -40.18 22.78 13.79
CA SER A 206 -41.01 21.59 13.90
C SER A 206 -42.08 21.60 12.80
N THR A 207 -42.09 20.57 11.97
CA THR A 207 -43.17 20.30 11.01
C THR A 207 -43.65 18.88 11.20
N THR A 208 -44.78 18.79 11.89
CA THR A 208 -45.64 17.63 12.06
C THR A 208 -46.36 17.30 10.75
N PHE A 209 -46.07 16.14 10.15
CA PHE A 209 -46.88 15.52 9.08
C PHE A 209 -46.54 14.01 8.98
N PRO A 210 -47.45 13.14 8.53
CA PRO A 210 -48.61 12.64 9.28
C PRO A 210 -48.51 11.11 9.50
N LEU A 211 -48.98 10.64 10.65
CA LEU A 211 -49.06 9.22 11.07
C LEU A 211 -49.79 8.28 10.09
N ILE A 212 -50.50 8.80 9.10
CA ILE A 212 -51.31 8.04 8.14
C ILE A 212 -50.44 7.30 7.10
N PHE A 213 -49.30 7.87 6.68
CA PHE A 213 -48.40 7.20 5.73
C PHE A 213 -47.64 6.02 6.37
N LEU A 214 -47.39 6.07 7.68
CA LEU A 214 -46.74 4.99 8.41
C LEU A 214 -47.65 3.74 8.50
N PHE A 215 -48.95 3.93 8.69
CA PHE A 215 -49.89 2.81 8.84
C PHE A 215 -50.14 2.06 7.52
N VAL A 216 -50.22 2.78 6.40
CA VAL A 216 -50.34 2.17 5.06
C VAL A 216 -49.07 1.41 4.69
N PHE A 217 -47.88 1.94 5.02
CA PHE A 217 -46.62 1.25 4.79
C PHE A 217 -46.49 -0.03 5.63
N ILE A 218 -46.90 -0.01 6.89
CA ILE A 218 -46.89 -1.20 7.77
C ILE A 218 -47.85 -2.28 7.25
N MET A 219 -49.05 -1.92 6.79
CA MET A 219 -50.00 -2.90 6.22
C MET A 219 -49.51 -3.50 4.89
N CYS A 220 -48.86 -2.71 4.02
CA CYS A 220 -48.27 -3.24 2.78
C CYS A 220 -47.10 -4.19 3.07
N VAL A 221 -46.23 -3.87 4.04
CA VAL A 221 -45.10 -4.72 4.40
C VAL A 221 -45.56 -6.01 5.08
N PHE A 222 -46.54 -5.95 6.00
CA PHE A 222 -47.08 -7.15 6.65
C PHE A 222 -47.90 -8.04 5.71
N GLY A 223 -48.68 -7.46 4.79
CA GLY A 223 -49.43 -8.23 3.79
C GLY A 223 -48.53 -8.98 2.81
N PHE A 224 -47.39 -8.39 2.43
CA PHE A 224 -46.40 -9.06 1.58
C PHE A 224 -45.68 -10.20 2.32
N PHE A 225 -45.38 -10.05 3.61
CA PHE A 225 -44.69 -11.09 4.39
C PHE A 225 -45.48 -12.38 4.57
N VAL A 226 -46.81 -12.35 4.52
CA VAL A 226 -47.64 -13.55 4.72
C VAL A 226 -47.72 -14.42 3.46
N VAL A 227 -47.63 -13.84 2.26
CA VAL A 227 -47.75 -14.59 1.00
C VAL A 227 -46.44 -15.29 0.60
N PHE A 228 -45.27 -14.76 0.99
CA PHE A 228 -43.97 -15.35 0.64
C PHE A 228 -43.46 -16.45 1.58
N LYS A 229 -44.23 -16.84 2.62
CA LYS A 229 -43.75 -17.83 3.60
C LYS A 229 -43.86 -19.29 3.14
N GLN A 230 -44.63 -19.61 2.10
CA GLN A 230 -44.89 -21.01 1.73
C GLN A 230 -43.76 -21.64 0.89
N ASP A 231 -43.07 -20.87 0.05
CA ASP A 231 -42.06 -21.43 -0.87
C ASP A 231 -40.63 -21.47 -0.28
N TYR A 232 -40.36 -20.75 0.81
CA TYR A 232 -39.03 -20.73 1.43
C TYR A 232 -38.72 -22.00 2.23
N TYR A 233 -39.73 -22.77 2.66
CA TYR A 233 -39.52 -23.90 3.57
C TYR A 233 -39.12 -25.21 2.87
N ASN A 234 -39.27 -25.32 1.55
CA ASN A 234 -39.04 -26.57 0.83
C ASN A 234 -37.65 -26.68 0.17
N SER A 235 -36.83 -25.62 0.18
CA SER A 235 -35.49 -25.64 -0.45
C SER A 235 -34.32 -25.86 0.52
N THR A 236 -34.56 -25.97 1.83
CA THR A 236 -33.51 -26.05 2.87
C THR A 236 -33.17 -27.46 3.33
N SER A 237 -33.93 -28.50 2.95
CA SER A 237 -33.72 -29.86 3.48
C SER A 237 -32.61 -30.67 2.79
N ASN A 238 -32.14 -30.25 1.61
CA ASN A 238 -31.05 -30.94 0.88
C ASN A 238 -29.66 -30.27 1.02
N ILE A 239 -29.57 -29.05 1.56
CA ILE A 239 -28.28 -28.33 1.75
C ILE A 239 -27.60 -28.72 3.07
N VAL A 240 -28.35 -29.28 4.03
CA VAL A 240 -27.86 -29.54 5.41
C VAL A 240 -26.98 -30.79 5.52
N LYS A 241 -26.88 -31.66 4.50
CA LYS A 241 -26.13 -32.92 4.65
C LYS A 241 -24.61 -32.82 4.49
N ASN A 242 -24.08 -31.70 4.00
CA ASN A 242 -22.63 -31.54 3.76
C ASN A 242 -21.95 -30.46 4.62
N SER A 243 -22.64 -29.85 5.58
CA SER A 243 -22.00 -28.88 6.47
C SER A 243 -21.21 -29.60 7.58
N ILE A 244 -19.92 -29.30 7.68
CA ILE A 244 -19.05 -29.77 8.78
C ILE A 244 -19.39 -29.01 10.07
N SER A 245 -19.60 -29.74 11.16
CA SER A 245 -19.97 -29.17 12.47
C SER A 245 -18.75 -28.63 13.24
N ILE A 246 -18.99 -27.80 14.25
CA ILE A 246 -17.94 -27.36 15.19
C ILE A 246 -17.34 -28.59 15.88
N GLY A 247 -16.01 -28.65 15.95
CA GLY A 247 -15.26 -29.79 16.50
C GLY A 247 -14.97 -30.91 15.49
N GLU A 248 -15.56 -30.89 14.30
CA GLU A 248 -15.24 -31.84 13.23
C GLU A 248 -14.02 -31.37 12.42
N THR A 249 -13.29 -32.33 11.85
CA THR A 249 -12.21 -32.05 10.90
C THR A 249 -12.72 -32.00 9.47
N GLY A 250 -12.17 -31.11 8.66
CA GLY A 250 -12.40 -31.02 7.21
C GLY A 250 -11.11 -30.74 6.45
N ARG A 251 -11.26 -30.40 5.17
CA ARG A 251 -10.21 -29.95 4.27
C ARG A 251 -10.63 -28.68 3.55
N LEU A 252 -9.64 -27.82 3.28
CA LEU A 252 -9.85 -26.54 2.59
C LEU A 252 -9.80 -26.69 1.09
N TYR A 253 -10.72 -26.03 0.37
CA TYR A 253 -10.77 -25.98 -1.08
C TYR A 253 -11.14 -24.58 -1.56
N SER A 254 -10.41 -24.07 -2.54
CA SER A 254 -10.76 -22.87 -3.32
C SER A 254 -10.72 -23.20 -4.81
N ASN A 255 -10.96 -22.21 -5.67
CA ASN A 255 -10.81 -22.37 -7.12
C ASN A 255 -9.33 -22.42 -7.59
N GLY A 256 -8.37 -22.27 -6.68
CA GLY A 256 -6.93 -22.32 -6.98
C GLY A 256 -6.16 -23.30 -6.10
N ASP A 257 -4.84 -23.32 -6.27
CA ASP A 257 -3.93 -24.18 -5.51
C ASP A 257 -3.73 -23.70 -4.07
N GLU A 258 -4.12 -22.46 -3.78
CA GLU A 258 -3.99 -21.83 -2.47
C GLU A 258 -5.35 -21.30 -1.98
N VAL A 259 -5.55 -21.37 -0.67
CA VAL A 259 -6.74 -20.91 0.04
C VAL A 259 -6.34 -19.78 0.98
N PRO A 260 -6.89 -18.56 0.82
CA PRO A 260 -6.60 -17.48 1.73
C PRO A 260 -7.33 -17.68 3.06
N VAL A 261 -6.61 -17.52 4.15
CA VAL A 261 -7.11 -17.62 5.51
C VAL A 261 -6.88 -16.28 6.20
N ALA A 262 -7.97 -15.63 6.62
CA ALA A 262 -7.91 -14.34 7.29
C ALA A 262 -7.74 -14.51 8.80
N ARG A 263 -6.91 -13.70 9.47
CA ARG A 263 -6.71 -13.82 10.92
C ARG A 263 -7.95 -13.46 11.74
N THR A 264 -8.77 -12.53 11.25
CA THR A 264 -10.03 -12.14 11.88
C THR A 264 -11.17 -12.16 10.87
N LYS A 265 -12.40 -12.16 11.38
CA LYS A 265 -13.61 -12.12 10.55
C LYS A 265 -13.70 -10.82 9.74
N GLU A 266 -13.32 -9.70 10.34
CA GLU A 266 -13.34 -8.38 9.70
C GLU A 266 -12.33 -8.30 8.55
N VAL A 267 -11.19 -8.98 8.69
CA VAL A 267 -10.21 -9.12 7.60
C VAL A 267 -10.77 -10.00 6.48
N LEU A 268 -11.50 -11.06 6.80
CA LEU A 268 -12.15 -11.90 5.77
C LEU A 268 -13.16 -11.08 4.96
N ASP A 269 -13.94 -10.22 5.60
CA ASP A 269 -14.86 -9.31 4.91
C ASP A 269 -14.12 -8.36 3.96
N GLN A 270 -12.94 -7.88 4.35
CA GLN A 270 -12.09 -7.06 3.48
C GLN A 270 -11.54 -7.86 2.31
N VAL A 271 -11.13 -9.11 2.51
CA VAL A 271 -10.73 -10.03 1.44
C VAL A 271 -11.86 -10.20 0.44
N ILE A 272 -13.08 -10.50 0.89
CA ILE A 272 -14.24 -10.70 0.01
C ILE A 272 -14.56 -9.41 -0.76
N LYS A 273 -14.51 -8.25 -0.10
CA LYS A 273 -14.73 -6.95 -0.75
C LYS A 273 -13.66 -6.66 -1.80
N ALA A 274 -12.39 -6.92 -1.49
CA ALA A 274 -11.28 -6.73 -2.40
C ALA A 274 -11.44 -7.63 -3.63
N SER A 275 -11.70 -8.92 -3.43
CA SER A 275 -11.94 -9.88 -4.51
C SER A 275 -13.14 -9.50 -5.38
N THR A 276 -14.26 -9.09 -4.77
CA THR A 276 -15.48 -8.69 -5.50
C THR A 276 -15.25 -7.45 -6.37
N ARG A 277 -14.39 -6.52 -5.92
CA ARG A 277 -14.07 -5.28 -6.63
C ARG A 277 -12.85 -5.40 -7.55
N ASN A 278 -12.24 -6.59 -7.65
CA ASN A 278 -10.95 -6.81 -8.30
C ASN A 278 -9.84 -5.86 -7.77
N ASP A 279 -9.88 -5.53 -6.48
CA ASP A 279 -8.88 -4.70 -5.80
C ASP A 279 -7.66 -5.54 -5.40
N THR A 280 -6.80 -5.79 -6.40
CA THR A 280 -5.58 -6.57 -6.23
C THR A 280 -4.59 -5.92 -5.25
N LEU A 281 -4.57 -4.59 -5.17
CA LEU A 281 -3.69 -3.84 -4.27
C LEU A 281 -4.16 -3.95 -2.83
N GLY A 282 -5.44 -3.70 -2.56
CA GLY A 282 -6.04 -3.88 -1.23
C GLY A 282 -5.87 -5.31 -0.73
N TYR A 283 -6.08 -6.30 -1.59
CA TYR A 283 -5.81 -7.70 -1.24
C TYR A 283 -4.33 -7.94 -0.91
N SER A 284 -3.41 -7.45 -1.75
CA SER A 284 -1.97 -7.60 -1.54
C SER A 284 -1.52 -6.95 -0.24
N GLU A 285 -2.08 -5.80 0.13
CA GLU A 285 -1.81 -5.13 1.40
C GLU A 285 -2.19 -6.02 2.59
N LEU A 286 -3.35 -6.68 2.55
CA LEU A 286 -3.78 -7.62 3.61
C LEU A 286 -2.82 -8.81 3.76
N VAL A 287 -2.27 -9.30 2.65
CA VAL A 287 -1.28 -10.39 2.66
C VAL A 287 0.07 -9.90 3.19
N MET A 288 0.53 -8.73 2.74
CA MET A 288 1.82 -8.15 3.14
C MET A 288 1.85 -7.70 4.60
N THR A 289 0.70 -7.30 5.14
CA THR A 289 0.50 -7.01 6.57
C THR A 289 0.37 -8.27 7.42
N GLY A 290 0.33 -9.45 6.80
CA GLY A 290 0.17 -10.72 7.49
C GLY A 290 -1.24 -10.93 8.06
N MET A 291 -2.20 -10.07 7.71
CA MET A 291 -3.61 -10.20 8.11
C MET A 291 -4.28 -11.37 7.38
N VAL A 292 -3.79 -11.69 6.18
CA VAL A 292 -4.17 -12.86 5.39
C VAL A 292 -2.92 -13.69 5.11
N PHE A 293 -3.02 -15.00 5.27
CA PHE A 293 -1.99 -15.95 4.85
C PHE A 293 -2.62 -17.01 3.93
N HIS A 294 -1.81 -17.66 3.12
CA HIS A 294 -2.27 -18.66 2.16
C HIS A 294 -1.85 -20.05 2.64
N VAL A 295 -2.76 -21.02 2.53
CA VAL A 295 -2.47 -22.43 2.77
C VAL A 295 -2.76 -23.22 1.50
N SER A 296 -2.05 -24.32 1.27
CA SER A 296 -2.31 -25.16 0.10
C SER A 296 -3.75 -25.69 0.14
N SER A 297 -4.39 -25.76 -1.02
CA SER A 297 -5.64 -26.48 -1.20
C SER A 297 -5.50 -27.92 -0.71
N ASN A 298 -6.61 -28.51 -0.29
CA ASN A 298 -6.69 -29.81 0.37
C ASN A 298 -6.06 -29.87 1.78
N THR A 299 -5.64 -28.75 2.39
CA THR A 299 -5.08 -28.75 3.75
C THR A 299 -6.13 -29.15 4.80
N LYS A 300 -5.79 -30.09 5.69
CA LYS A 300 -6.63 -30.57 6.80
C LYS A 300 -6.77 -29.52 7.90
N VAL A 301 -8.01 -29.33 8.37
CA VAL A 301 -8.38 -28.32 9.36
C VAL A 301 -9.35 -28.86 10.40
N LEU A 302 -9.39 -28.24 11.58
CA LEU A 302 -10.40 -28.42 12.63
C LEU A 302 -11.31 -27.20 12.66
N VAL A 303 -12.63 -27.39 12.63
CA VAL A 303 -13.58 -26.27 12.76
C VAL A 303 -13.71 -25.88 14.24
N LEU A 304 -13.25 -24.68 14.60
CA LEU A 304 -13.31 -24.15 15.96
C LEU A 304 -14.61 -23.40 16.25
N ASP A 305 -15.13 -22.68 15.26
CA ASP A 305 -16.38 -21.93 15.35
C ASP A 305 -17.05 -21.87 13.96
N SER A 306 -18.37 -21.69 13.93
CA SER A 306 -19.13 -21.62 12.68
C SER A 306 -20.25 -20.59 12.80
N THR A 307 -20.26 -19.68 11.84
CA THR A 307 -21.41 -18.84 11.54
C THR A 307 -22.15 -19.40 10.32
N VAL A 308 -23.19 -18.69 9.85
CA VAL A 308 -23.91 -19.06 8.62
C VAL A 308 -23.01 -18.99 7.39
N TYR A 309 -22.10 -18.01 7.33
CA TYR A 309 -21.29 -17.74 6.14
C TYR A 309 -19.81 -18.07 6.31
N TYR A 310 -19.28 -18.04 7.52
CA TYR A 310 -17.85 -18.21 7.79
C TYR A 310 -17.58 -19.25 8.86
N LYS A 311 -16.45 -19.93 8.74
CA LYS A 311 -15.92 -20.85 9.75
C LYS A 311 -14.59 -20.33 10.28
N ASN A 312 -14.43 -20.37 11.60
CA ASN A 312 -13.12 -20.28 12.21
C ASN A 312 -12.51 -21.69 12.24
N ILE A 313 -11.31 -21.81 11.72
CA ILE A 313 -10.60 -23.07 11.54
C ILE A 313 -9.24 -23.02 12.21
N ARG A 314 -8.74 -24.20 12.61
CA ARG A 314 -7.34 -24.42 12.97
C ARG A 314 -6.69 -25.33 11.94
N ILE A 315 -5.54 -24.91 11.44
CA ILE A 315 -4.75 -25.69 10.49
C ILE A 315 -4.10 -26.87 11.22
N LEU A 316 -4.25 -28.09 10.68
CA LEU A 316 -3.73 -29.32 11.30
C LEU A 316 -2.51 -29.91 10.57
N GLU A 317 -2.14 -29.40 9.39
CA GLU A 317 -0.99 -29.85 8.61
C GLU A 317 -0.36 -28.71 7.80
N GLY A 318 0.90 -28.87 7.38
CA GLY A 318 1.63 -27.91 6.55
C GLY A 318 2.36 -26.81 7.33
N GLU A 319 2.81 -25.78 6.61
CA GLU A 319 3.63 -24.65 7.14
C GLU A 319 2.93 -23.88 8.26
N TYR A 320 1.59 -23.82 8.23
CA TYR A 320 0.80 -23.03 9.18
C TYR A 320 0.13 -23.89 10.27
N MET A 321 0.64 -25.09 10.56
CA MET A 321 0.08 -25.98 11.57
C MET A 321 -0.10 -25.28 12.94
N GLY A 322 -1.27 -25.43 13.54
CA GLY A 322 -1.65 -24.82 14.82
C GLY A 322 -2.18 -23.39 14.71
N VAL A 323 -1.94 -22.70 13.59
CA VAL A 323 -2.48 -21.36 13.34
C VAL A 323 -3.99 -21.46 13.10
N SER A 324 -4.73 -20.48 13.60
CA SER A 324 -6.19 -20.39 13.42
C SER A 324 -6.57 -19.16 12.60
N GLY A 325 -7.70 -19.23 11.89
CA GLY A 325 -8.20 -18.13 11.07
C GLY A 325 -9.59 -18.39 10.52
N TRP A 326 -10.11 -17.44 9.76
CA TRP A 326 -11.47 -17.42 9.21
C TRP A 326 -11.45 -17.65 7.70
N VAL A 327 -12.39 -18.48 7.25
CA VAL A 327 -12.64 -18.78 5.83
C VAL A 327 -14.16 -18.80 5.55
N PRO A 328 -14.59 -18.60 4.29
CA PRO A 328 -15.94 -18.89 3.85
C PRO A 328 -16.31 -20.37 4.11
N SER A 329 -17.54 -20.61 4.55
CA SER A 329 -18.00 -21.93 4.98
C SER A 329 -17.97 -22.94 3.83
N GLU A 330 -18.20 -22.48 2.61
CA GLU A 330 -18.19 -23.27 1.38
C GLU A 330 -16.80 -23.82 1.03
N TRP A 331 -15.73 -23.26 1.60
CA TRP A 331 -14.37 -23.73 1.38
C TRP A 331 -13.98 -24.90 2.27
N VAL A 332 -14.77 -25.24 3.29
CA VAL A 332 -14.49 -26.35 4.20
C VAL A 332 -15.35 -27.55 3.83
N LYS A 333 -14.74 -28.63 3.34
CA LYS A 333 -15.42 -29.87 2.91
C LYS A 333 -14.86 -31.09 3.66
N ARG A 334 -15.63 -32.18 3.72
CA ARG A 334 -15.20 -33.43 4.40
C ARG A 334 -14.11 -34.15 3.63
#